data_AF-A0A9E2XLI6-F1
#
_entry.id   AF-A0A9E2XLI6-F1
#
_cell.length_a   1.000
_cell.length_b   1.000
_cell.length_c   1.000
_cell.angle_alpha   90.00
_cell.angle_beta   90.00
_cell.angle_gamma   90.00
#
_symmetry.space_group_name_H-M   'P 1'
#
loop_
_entity.id
_entity.type
_entity.pdbx_description
1 polymer ?
#
loop_
_entity_poly.entity_id
_entity_poly.type
_entity_poly.pdbx_seq_one_letter_code
_entity_poly.pdbx_strand_id
1 'polypeptide(L)' 'PTFPALANRKDLTAATLKGAMSATHSRMPDFQLGARDQDDLVAYIFSLRAP' A
#
# COMPACT_ATOMS: atom_id res chain seq x y z
N PRO A 1 -1.20 9.67 -4.84
CA PRO A 1 -0.27 9.80 -3.68
C PRO A 1 1.02 9.04 -3.98
N THR A 2 2.17 9.45 -3.45
CA THR A 2 3.44 8.70 -3.60
C THR A 2 3.63 7.72 -2.44
N PHE A 3 4.43 6.67 -2.61
CA PHE A 3 4.70 5.70 -1.53
C PHE A 3 5.33 6.33 -0.27
N PRO A 4 6.33 7.23 -0.36
CA PRO A 4 6.82 7.95 0.81
C PRO A 4 5.74 8.78 1.51
N ALA A 5 4.82 9.38 0.74
CA ALA A 5 3.70 10.12 1.33
C ALA A 5 2.71 9.19 2.05
N LEU A 6 2.53 7.95 1.58
CA LEU A 6 1.73 6.93 2.28
C LEU A 6 2.44 6.44 3.55
N ALA A 7 3.76 6.21 3.51
CA ALA A 7 4.56 5.76 4.64
C ALA A 7 4.50 6.71 5.85
N ASN A 8 4.44 8.01 5.58
CA ASN A 8 4.42 9.05 6.60
C ASN A 8 3.02 9.34 7.17
N ARG A 9 1.96 8.73 6.63
CA ARG A 9 0.61 8.86 7.19
C ARG A 9 0.47 8.07 8.50
N LYS A 10 -0.02 8.74 9.54
CA LYS A 10 -0.19 8.14 10.88
C LYS A 10 -1.43 7.24 10.97
N ASP A 11 -2.41 7.50 10.12
CA ASP A 11 -3.68 6.78 10.03
C ASP A 11 -3.62 5.55 9.11
N LEU A 12 -2.49 5.33 8.45
CA LEU A 12 -2.29 4.22 7.53
C LEU A 12 -1.77 2.98 8.25
N THR A 13 -2.42 1.83 8.02
CA THR A 13 -2.03 0.54 8.58
C THR A 13 -1.80 -0.46 7.45
N ALA A 14 -1.11 -1.57 7.75
CA ALA A 14 -0.93 -2.65 6.77
C ALA A 14 -2.26 -3.17 6.22
N ALA A 15 -3.27 -3.30 7.08
CA ALA A 15 -4.60 -3.77 6.69
C ALA A 15 -5.31 -2.80 5.74
N THR A 16 -5.21 -1.49 5.98
CA THR A 16 -5.83 -0.50 5.09
C THR A 16 -5.12 -0.42 3.73
N LEU A 17 -3.80 -0.61 3.68
CA LEU A 17 -3.07 -0.74 2.42
C LEU A 17 -3.49 -1.97 1.62
N LYS A 18 -3.53 -3.15 2.25
CA LYS A 18 -3.98 -4.39 1.57
C LYS A 18 -5.41 -4.28 1.06
N GLY A 19 -6.30 -3.72 1.89
CA GLY A 19 -7.68 -3.45 1.50
C GLY A 19 -7.75 -2.51 0.30
N ALA A 20 -6.93 -1.45 0.29
CA ALA A 20 -6.83 -0.57 -0.87
C ALA A 20 -6.29 -1.31 -2.11
N MET A 21 -5.30 -2.19 -2.00
CA MET A 21 -4.77 -2.95 -3.14
C MET A 21 -5.77 -3.97 -3.71
N SER A 22 -6.69 -4.45 -2.89
CA SER A 22 -7.71 -5.43 -3.28
C SER A 22 -9.03 -4.80 -3.72
N ALA A 23 -9.21 -3.49 -3.47
CA ALA A 23 -10.41 -2.76 -3.86
C ALA A 23 -10.37 -2.39 -5.34
N THR A 24 -11.53 -2.43 -6.00
CA THR A 24 -11.68 -1.88 -7.35
C THR A 24 -11.57 -0.37 -7.30
N HIS A 25 -10.69 0.20 -8.12
CA HIS A 25 -10.51 1.64 -8.25
C HIS A 25 -11.04 2.12 -9.59
N SER A 26 -11.84 3.19 -9.60
CA SER A 26 -12.44 3.70 -10.84
C SER A 26 -11.45 4.20 -11.88
N ARG A 27 -10.23 4.57 -11.47
CA ARG A 27 -9.19 5.18 -12.32
C ARG A 27 -7.88 4.40 -12.35
N MET A 28 -7.78 3.33 -11.57
CA MET A 28 -6.55 2.54 -11.46
C MET A 28 -6.90 1.10 -11.82
N PRO A 29 -6.18 0.49 -12.78
CA PRO A 29 -6.36 -0.93 -13.07
C PRO A 29 -6.21 -1.76 -11.80
N ASP A 30 -6.95 -2.86 -11.73
CA ASP A 30 -6.86 -3.76 -10.60
C ASP A 30 -5.42 -4.28 -10.44
N PHE A 31 -4.96 -4.35 -9.20
CA PHE A 31 -3.66 -4.91 -8.90
C PHE A 31 -3.67 -6.42 -9.18
N GLN A 32 -2.88 -6.86 -10.14
CA GLN A 32 -2.65 -8.29 -10.40
C GLN A 32 -1.47 -8.83 -9.58
N LEU A 33 -1.46 -8.52 -8.27
CA LEU A 33 -0.43 -9.00 -7.33
C LEU A 33 -1.00 -10.14 -6.48
N GLY A 34 -0.21 -11.20 -6.33
CA GLY A 34 -0.52 -12.26 -5.37
C GLY A 34 -0.42 -11.74 -3.94
N ALA A 35 -1.07 -12.43 -2.99
CA ALA A 35 -1.09 -12.00 -1.59
C ALA A 35 0.31 -11.75 -1.00
N ARG A 36 1.30 -12.57 -1.38
CA ARG A 36 2.69 -12.42 -0.95
C ARG A 36 3.34 -11.14 -1.48
N ASP A 37 3.11 -10.82 -2.75
CA ASP A 37 3.66 -9.59 -3.34
C ASP A 37 3.01 -8.34 -2.73
N GLN A 38 1.74 -8.43 -2.32
CA GLN A 38 1.09 -7.36 -1.58
C GLN A 38 1.73 -7.15 -0.20
N ASP A 39 2.08 -8.24 0.50
CA ASP A 39 2.79 -8.17 1.78
C ASP A 39 4.15 -7.49 1.62
N ASP A 40 4.91 -7.88 0.59
CA ASP A 40 6.21 -7.31 0.28
C ASP A 40 6.10 -5.82 -0.08
N LEU A 41 5.06 -5.42 -0.84
CA LEU A 41 4.82 -4.02 -1.17
C LEU A 41 4.47 -3.20 0.08
N VAL A 42 3.65 -3.73 0.98
CA VAL A 42 3.30 -3.07 2.25
C VAL A 42 4.54 -2.90 3.12
N ALA A 43 5.37 -3.94 3.25
CA ALA A 43 6.63 -3.88 3.98
C ALA A 43 7.58 -2.82 3.38
N TYR A 44 7.66 -2.76 2.06
CA TYR A 44 8.43 -1.73 1.35
C TYR A 44 7.89 -0.32 1.63
N ILE A 45 6.57 -0.10 1.55
CA ILE A 45 5.99 1.21 1.84
C ILE A 45 6.33 1.65 3.26
N PHE A 46 6.25 0.76 4.26
CA PHE A 46 6.60 1.14 5.64
C PHE A 46 8.09 1.36 5.87
N SER A 47 8.97 0.71 5.11
CA SER A 47 10.42 0.96 5.22
C SER A 47 10.82 2.35 4.72
N LEU A 48 9.97 3.02 3.94
CA LEU A 48 10.17 4.39 3.45
C LEU A 48 9.83 5.49 4.47
N ARG A 49 9.38 5.13 5.68
CA ARG A 49 9.03 6.13 6.70
C ARG A 49 10.27 6.92 7.08
N ALA A 50 10.19 8.23 6.94
CA ALA A 50 11.29 9.12 7.33
C ALA A 50 11.53 9.02 8.85
N PRO A 51 12.79 9.17 9.31
CA PRO A 51 13.11 9.20 10.74
C PRO A 51 12.36 10.31 11.49
#